data_AF-A0A3A4R5L6-F1
#
_entry.id   AF-A0A3A4R5L6-F1
#
_cell.length_a   1.000
_cell.length_b   1.000
_cell.length_c   1.000
_cell.angle_alpha   90.00
_cell.angle_beta   90.00
_cell.angle_gamma   90.00
#
_symmetry.space_group_name_H-M   'P 1'
#
loop_
_entity.id
_entity.type
_entity.pdbx_description
1 polymer ?
#
loop_
_entity_poly.entity_id
_entity_poly.type
_entity_poly.pdbx_seq_one_letter_code
_entity_poly.pdbx_strand_id
1 'polypeptide(L)'
;MRKNKSGILFIIFSFILSVSYTANAGSYLYVSSKATDQILRYDAVTGAFVDVFASGGGLDRPNGLVYGPDGNLYVSSASTDQILRYNGYTGAFMDVFASTGGINEPEDLVFGPDGNLYVSSSATNEVLRYNGSTGSFMDVYLSGITYPRGLVFGADNSLYVATWGDDRVYKYDGSTLSSFVSSGLNNPIELIFGPDGNLYVSNYNGGNILKFNGDTGASMGIFTAINNPIGLAFGDNGNLYAATQEQDAIKIYNGNTGAYISSLPTGSELDNPHWILFASPSEPEPAVPEPLSILLVGTSSAICFIRKRVS
;
A
#
# COMPACT_ATOMS: atom_id res chain seq x y z
N MET A 1 -56.58 -14.86 -53.96
CA MET A 1 -55.19 -14.32 -53.94
C MET A 1 -54.86 -13.86 -52.52
N ARG A 2 -54.27 -14.74 -51.71
CA ARG A 2 -53.63 -14.39 -50.42
C ARG A 2 -52.14 -14.26 -50.71
N LYS A 3 -51.56 -13.07 -50.52
CA LYS A 3 -50.10 -12.87 -50.56
C LYS A 3 -49.60 -12.60 -49.14
N ASN A 4 -48.72 -13.50 -48.69
CA ASN A 4 -47.95 -13.43 -47.46
C ASN A 4 -47.19 -12.10 -47.36
N LYS A 5 -47.28 -11.42 -46.22
CA LYS A 5 -46.27 -10.44 -45.81
C LYS A 5 -45.27 -11.18 -44.91
N SER A 6 -44.09 -11.45 -45.47
CA SER A 6 -42.93 -11.96 -44.73
C SER A 6 -42.43 -10.85 -43.81
N GLY A 7 -42.50 -11.06 -42.49
CA GLY A 7 -41.79 -10.22 -41.53
C GLY A 7 -40.31 -10.59 -41.54
N ILE A 8 -39.45 -9.62 -41.84
CA ILE A 8 -38.00 -9.78 -41.69
C ILE A 8 -37.68 -9.41 -40.23
N LEU A 9 -37.29 -10.41 -39.45
CA LEU A 9 -36.78 -10.27 -38.10
C LEU A 9 -35.29 -9.92 -38.18
N PHE A 10 -34.90 -8.70 -37.82
CA PHE A 10 -33.48 -8.34 -37.65
C PHE A 10 -33.04 -8.74 -36.24
N ILE A 11 -32.32 -9.86 -36.12
CA ILE A 11 -31.60 -10.21 -34.91
C ILE A 11 -30.27 -9.46 -34.95
N ILE A 12 -30.11 -8.42 -34.12
CA ILE A 12 -28.81 -7.80 -33.89
C ILE A 12 -28.05 -8.72 -32.93
N PHE A 13 -27.10 -9.49 -33.45
CA PHE A 13 -26.08 -10.13 -32.62
C PHE A 13 -25.08 -9.04 -32.20
N SER A 14 -25.23 -8.52 -30.98
CA SER A 14 -24.14 -7.81 -30.33
C SER A 14 -23.11 -8.86 -29.91
N PHE A 15 -22.04 -9.03 -30.69
CA PHE A 15 -20.85 -9.72 -30.23
C PHE A 15 -20.14 -8.80 -29.25
N ILE A 16 -20.44 -8.94 -27.95
CA ILE A 16 -19.51 -8.47 -26.93
C ILE A 16 -18.33 -9.44 -27.01
N LEU A 17 -17.25 -9.01 -27.66
CA LEU A 17 -15.96 -9.66 -27.49
C LEU A 17 -15.53 -9.35 -26.05
N SER A 18 -15.97 -10.17 -25.08
CA SER A 18 -15.39 -10.12 -23.74
C SER A 18 -13.97 -10.67 -23.87
N VAL A 19 -13.00 -9.79 -24.06
CA VAL A 19 -11.63 -10.11 -23.71
C VAL A 19 -11.63 -10.21 -22.20
N SER A 20 -11.72 -11.43 -21.68
CA SER A 20 -11.37 -11.69 -20.30
C SER A 20 -9.89 -11.36 -20.17
N TYR A 21 -9.58 -10.13 -19.80
CA TYR A 21 -8.22 -9.77 -19.42
C TYR A 21 -7.98 -10.46 -18.08
N THR A 22 -7.33 -11.61 -18.10
CA THR A 22 -6.63 -12.06 -16.91
C THR A 22 -5.50 -11.07 -16.74
N ALA A 23 -5.73 -10.02 -15.93
CA ALA A 23 -4.67 -9.12 -15.52
C ALA A 23 -3.66 -9.97 -14.74
N ASN A 24 -2.69 -10.51 -15.44
CA ASN A 24 -1.37 -10.70 -14.88
C ASN A 24 -0.60 -9.41 -15.20
N ALA A 25 -1.14 -8.27 -14.74
CA ALA A 25 -0.33 -7.08 -14.59
C ALA A 25 0.58 -7.42 -13.41
N GLY A 26 1.83 -7.78 -13.70
CA GLY A 26 2.76 -8.23 -12.68
C GLY A 26 2.77 -7.23 -11.53
N SER A 27 2.46 -7.71 -10.33
CA SER A 27 2.60 -6.91 -9.12
C SER A 27 4.03 -6.38 -9.06
N TYR A 28 4.21 -5.12 -8.67
CA TYR A 28 5.52 -4.57 -8.40
C TYR A 28 5.75 -4.54 -6.90
N LEU A 29 6.99 -4.78 -6.48
CA LEU A 29 7.43 -4.54 -5.11
C LEU A 29 8.11 -3.17 -5.05
N TYR A 30 7.58 -2.29 -4.21
CA TYR A 30 8.13 -0.98 -3.92
C TYR A 30 8.88 -1.03 -2.60
N VAL A 31 10.05 -0.39 -2.55
CA VAL A 31 10.98 -0.48 -1.42
C VAL A 31 11.54 0.90 -1.11
N SER A 32 11.44 1.34 0.14
CA SER A 32 12.14 2.56 0.57
C SER A 32 13.62 2.25 0.84
N SER A 33 14.51 3.04 0.23
CA SER A 33 15.95 3.01 0.48
C SER A 33 16.36 4.27 1.23
N LYS A 34 16.72 4.11 2.51
CA LYS A 34 17.02 5.24 3.40
C LYS A 34 18.27 6.00 3.01
N ALA A 35 19.29 5.31 2.52
CA ALA A 35 20.58 5.93 2.23
C ALA A 35 20.59 6.71 0.91
N THR A 36 19.67 6.39 -0.01
CA THR A 36 19.61 7.01 -1.34
C THR A 36 18.45 7.99 -1.50
N ASP A 37 17.57 8.10 -0.50
CA ASP A 37 16.35 8.92 -0.53
C ASP A 37 15.43 8.59 -1.72
N GLN A 38 15.26 7.30 -1.97
CA GLN A 38 14.53 6.77 -3.13
C GLN A 38 13.51 5.70 -2.75
N ILE A 39 12.46 5.61 -3.57
CA ILE A 39 11.59 4.43 -3.64
C ILE A 39 11.98 3.64 -4.87
N LEU A 40 12.48 2.42 -4.65
CA LEU A 40 12.89 1.51 -5.70
C LEU A 40 11.74 0.60 -6.08
N ARG A 41 11.68 0.18 -7.35
CA ARG A 41 10.68 -0.76 -7.86
C ARG A 41 11.35 -2.01 -8.41
N TYR A 42 10.80 -3.15 -8.00
CA TYR A 42 11.20 -4.48 -8.43
C TYR A 42 10.01 -5.21 -9.04
N ASP A 43 10.27 -6.07 -10.01
CA ASP A 43 9.28 -6.99 -10.54
C ASP A 43 8.96 -8.06 -9.47
N ALA A 44 7.71 -8.18 -9.02
CA ALA A 44 7.38 -9.09 -7.91
C ALA A 44 7.57 -10.58 -8.24
N VAL A 45 7.59 -10.93 -9.52
CA VAL A 45 7.66 -12.32 -9.99
C VAL A 45 9.11 -12.78 -10.07
N THR A 46 9.94 -12.01 -10.77
CA THR A 46 11.35 -12.32 -11.04
C THR A 46 12.28 -11.76 -9.99
N GLY A 47 11.83 -10.73 -9.26
CA GLY A 47 12.65 -9.99 -8.32
C GLY A 47 13.64 -9.03 -8.96
N ALA A 48 13.64 -8.88 -10.28
CA ALA A 48 14.55 -7.98 -10.97
C ALA A 48 14.27 -6.52 -10.58
N PHE A 49 15.33 -5.76 -10.34
CA PHE A 49 15.25 -4.30 -10.25
C PHE A 49 14.70 -3.74 -11.57
N VAL A 50 13.73 -2.83 -11.47
CA VAL A 50 13.07 -2.20 -12.63
C VAL A 50 13.63 -0.80 -12.79
N ASP A 51 13.43 0.06 -11.79
CA ASP A 51 13.87 1.46 -11.78
C ASP A 51 13.78 2.09 -10.38
N VAL A 52 14.30 3.32 -10.28
CA VAL A 52 13.95 4.26 -9.21
C VAL A 52 12.57 4.81 -9.53
N PHE A 53 11.56 4.36 -8.80
CA PHE A 53 10.18 4.73 -9.07
C PHE A 53 9.88 6.15 -8.65
N ALA A 54 10.21 6.51 -7.40
CA ALA A 54 9.97 7.84 -6.87
C ALA A 54 11.22 8.40 -6.19
N SER A 55 11.49 9.69 -6.43
CA SER A 55 12.57 10.46 -5.83
C SER A 55 12.25 11.97 -5.93
N GLY A 56 13.05 12.79 -5.24
CA GLY A 56 12.88 14.25 -5.27
C GLY A 56 11.80 14.75 -4.32
N GLY A 57 11.25 15.95 -4.56
CA GLY A 57 10.24 16.56 -3.68
C GLY A 57 10.75 16.95 -2.28
N GLY A 58 12.05 16.83 -2.03
CA GLY A 58 12.63 16.99 -0.69
C GLY A 58 12.57 15.71 0.16
N LEU A 59 12.32 14.54 -0.45
CA LEU A 59 12.38 13.26 0.26
C LEU A 59 13.74 13.07 0.93
N ASP A 60 13.69 12.81 2.23
CA ASP A 60 14.84 12.55 3.09
C ASP A 60 14.45 11.46 4.10
N ARG A 61 15.25 10.40 4.14
CA ARG A 61 15.09 9.21 4.98
C ARG A 61 13.68 8.61 4.84
N PRO A 62 13.32 8.10 3.65
CA PRO A 62 12.02 7.46 3.45
C PRO A 62 11.85 6.26 4.38
N ASN A 63 10.72 6.23 5.08
CA ASN A 63 10.33 5.12 5.93
C ASN A 63 9.16 4.36 5.27
N GLY A 64 7.98 4.39 5.86
CA GLY A 64 6.75 3.77 5.38
C GLY A 64 6.28 4.32 4.05
N LEU A 65 5.58 3.47 3.31
CA LEU A 65 4.97 3.80 2.03
C LEU A 65 3.64 3.07 1.86
N VAL A 66 2.62 3.76 1.34
CA VAL A 66 1.27 3.20 1.14
C VAL A 66 0.64 3.76 -0.14
N TYR A 67 -0.08 2.92 -0.88
CA TYR A 67 -0.97 3.40 -1.93
C TYR A 67 -2.28 3.88 -1.33
N GLY A 68 -2.66 5.11 -1.63
CA GLY A 68 -3.95 5.66 -1.23
C GLY A 68 -5.11 5.12 -2.08
N PRO A 69 -6.36 5.32 -1.62
CA PRO A 69 -7.55 4.93 -2.37
C PRO A 69 -7.72 5.70 -3.70
N ASP A 70 -6.97 6.79 -3.88
CA ASP A 70 -6.88 7.57 -5.11
C ASP A 70 -5.82 7.05 -6.09
N GLY A 71 -5.14 5.95 -5.75
CA GLY A 71 -4.09 5.34 -6.57
C GLY A 71 -2.75 6.08 -6.54
N ASN A 72 -2.56 7.06 -5.64
CA ASN A 72 -1.28 7.73 -5.45
C ASN A 72 -0.43 7.02 -4.40
N LEU A 73 0.89 7.19 -4.50
CA LEU A 73 1.85 6.68 -3.52
C LEU A 73 2.14 7.76 -2.46
N TYR A 74 2.00 7.41 -1.19
CA TYR A 74 2.27 8.26 -0.05
C TYR A 74 3.49 7.71 0.70
N VAL A 75 4.42 8.57 1.08
CA VAL A 75 5.69 8.18 1.69
C VAL A 75 5.97 9.06 2.90
N SER A 76 6.32 8.47 4.03
CA SER A 76 6.85 9.22 5.17
C SER A 76 8.31 9.64 4.91
N SER A 77 8.57 10.94 5.00
CA SER A 77 9.92 11.52 4.95
C SER A 77 10.34 11.88 6.36
N ALA A 78 11.12 10.99 6.97
CA ALA A 78 11.34 11.00 8.40
C ALA A 78 12.23 12.14 8.89
N SER A 79 13.12 12.66 8.06
CA SER A 79 14.00 13.79 8.44
C SER A 79 13.38 15.16 8.16
N THR A 80 12.34 15.22 7.32
CA THR A 80 11.66 16.48 6.96
C THR A 80 10.34 16.69 7.68
N ASP A 81 9.90 15.73 8.50
CA ASP A 81 8.63 15.74 9.22
C ASP A 81 7.42 15.89 8.28
N GLN A 82 7.46 15.17 7.15
CA GLN A 82 6.46 15.28 6.08
C GLN A 82 5.96 13.92 5.60
N ILE A 83 4.72 13.91 5.12
CA ILE A 83 4.22 12.88 4.20
C ILE A 83 4.22 13.47 2.79
N LEU A 84 4.98 12.86 1.90
CA LEU A 84 5.08 13.24 0.49
C LEU A 84 4.16 12.37 -0.35
N ARG A 85 3.56 12.97 -1.39
CA ARG A 85 2.69 12.26 -2.33
C ARG A 85 3.28 12.27 -3.73
N TYR A 86 3.21 11.11 -4.36
CA TYR A 86 3.70 10.84 -5.71
C TYR A 86 2.57 10.24 -6.53
N ASN A 87 2.61 10.51 -7.83
CA ASN A 87 1.71 9.87 -8.77
C ASN A 87 1.98 8.37 -8.75
N GLY A 88 0.99 7.55 -8.39
CA GLY A 88 1.21 6.13 -8.18
C GLY A 88 1.43 5.30 -9.46
N TYR A 89 1.37 5.91 -10.64
CA TYR A 89 1.71 5.23 -11.90
C TYR A 89 3.12 5.59 -12.39
N THR A 90 3.49 6.86 -12.31
CA THR A 90 4.75 7.40 -12.85
C THR A 90 5.82 7.61 -11.78
N GLY A 91 5.43 7.62 -10.50
CA GLY A 91 6.30 7.99 -9.38
C GLY A 91 6.71 9.47 -9.34
N ALA A 92 6.13 10.32 -10.20
CA ALA A 92 6.40 11.75 -10.21
C ALA A 92 5.92 12.41 -8.91
N PHE A 93 6.77 13.24 -8.29
CA PHE A 93 6.39 14.04 -7.12
C PHE A 93 5.20 14.95 -7.44
N MET A 94 4.21 14.97 -6.55
CA MET A 94 3.02 15.80 -6.67
C MET A 94 3.07 16.98 -5.69
N ASP A 95 3.10 16.68 -4.39
CA ASP A 95 3.10 17.67 -3.33
C ASP A 95 3.53 17.10 -1.97
N VAL A 96 3.72 18.00 -1.01
CA VAL A 96 3.73 17.66 0.41
C VAL A 96 2.27 17.49 0.84
N PHE A 97 1.87 16.25 1.12
CA PHE A 97 0.49 15.93 1.45
C PHE A 97 0.15 16.34 2.88
N ALA A 98 1.02 16.03 3.84
CA ALA A 98 0.83 16.40 5.24
C ALA A 98 2.14 16.85 5.89
N SER A 99 2.10 17.96 6.62
CA SER A 99 3.27 18.55 7.31
C SER A 99 2.87 19.38 8.55
N THR A 100 1.64 19.21 9.02
CA THR A 100 1.06 19.99 10.14
C THR A 100 0.58 19.06 11.25
N GLY A 101 0.11 19.62 12.36
CA GLY A 101 -0.32 18.82 13.52
C GLY A 101 0.81 18.40 14.47
N GLY A 102 2.04 18.87 14.21
CA GLY A 102 3.19 18.56 15.05
C GLY A 102 3.86 17.21 14.76
N ILE A 103 3.59 16.60 13.61
CA ILE A 103 4.30 15.42 13.09
C ILE A 103 5.81 15.59 13.28
N ASN A 104 6.46 14.56 13.83
CA ASN A 104 7.89 14.55 14.05
C ASN A 104 8.43 13.12 13.93
N GLU A 105 9.38 12.93 13.03
CA GLU A 105 9.93 11.64 12.66
C GLU A 105 8.83 10.63 12.29
N PRO A 106 8.09 10.85 11.18
CA PRO A 106 7.09 9.88 10.75
C PRO A 106 7.73 8.57 10.31
N GLU A 107 7.22 7.47 10.83
CA GLU A 107 7.75 6.13 10.57
C GLU A 107 6.85 5.38 9.61
N ASP A 108 5.60 5.17 9.94
CA ASP A 108 4.65 4.43 9.10
C ASP A 108 3.38 5.24 8.87
N LEU A 109 2.63 4.81 7.85
CA LEU A 109 1.39 5.45 7.45
C LEU A 109 0.42 4.45 6.81
N VAL A 110 -0.85 4.53 7.19
CA VAL A 110 -1.89 3.63 6.67
C VAL A 110 -3.20 4.40 6.45
N PHE A 111 -3.90 4.09 5.37
CA PHE A 111 -5.27 4.55 5.19
C PHE A 111 -6.23 3.65 5.97
N GLY A 112 -7.02 4.25 6.86
CA GLY A 112 -8.02 3.53 7.64
C GLY A 112 -9.28 3.21 6.84
N PRO A 113 -10.17 2.39 7.40
CA PRO A 113 -11.45 2.02 6.77
C PRO A 113 -12.40 3.22 6.58
N ASP A 114 -12.14 4.33 7.27
CA ASP A 114 -12.85 5.60 7.11
C ASP A 114 -12.27 6.51 6.01
N GLY A 115 -11.22 6.06 5.33
CA GLY A 115 -10.54 6.80 4.28
C GLY A 115 -9.59 7.89 4.78
N ASN A 116 -9.33 7.99 6.10
CA ASN A 116 -8.36 8.92 6.65
C ASN A 116 -6.95 8.32 6.65
N LEU A 117 -5.93 9.18 6.65
CA LEU A 117 -4.53 8.77 6.75
C LEU A 117 -4.08 8.83 8.21
N TYR A 118 -3.50 7.74 8.70
CA TYR A 118 -2.96 7.59 10.04
C TYR A 118 -1.46 7.47 9.95
N VAL A 119 -0.73 8.23 10.77
CA VAL A 119 0.73 8.33 10.70
C VAL A 119 1.32 8.13 12.08
N SER A 120 2.28 7.22 12.23
CA SER A 120 3.04 7.08 13.46
C SER A 120 4.11 8.15 13.51
N SER A 121 4.04 9.01 14.53
CA SER A 121 4.95 10.11 14.78
C SER A 121 5.86 9.71 15.94
N SER A 122 7.02 9.14 15.64
CA SER A 122 7.79 8.41 16.65
C SER A 122 8.33 9.32 17.75
N ALA A 123 8.78 10.52 17.38
CA ALA A 123 9.34 11.46 18.34
C ALA A 123 8.27 12.14 19.21
N THR A 124 7.01 12.22 18.76
CA THR A 124 5.91 12.73 19.60
C THR A 124 5.19 11.64 20.41
N ASN A 125 5.50 10.36 20.17
CA ASN A 125 4.84 9.21 20.81
C ASN A 125 3.33 9.12 20.53
N GLU A 126 2.92 9.50 19.32
CA GLU A 126 1.52 9.61 18.91
C GLU A 126 1.27 8.93 17.57
N VAL A 127 0.02 8.56 17.32
CA VAL A 127 -0.50 8.37 15.97
C VAL A 127 -1.37 9.57 15.62
N LEU A 128 -0.98 10.28 14.58
CA LEU A 128 -1.68 11.46 14.07
C LEU A 128 -2.65 11.06 12.97
N ARG A 129 -3.79 11.75 12.87
CA ARG A 129 -4.79 11.50 11.82
C ARG A 129 -4.98 12.73 10.93
N TYR A 130 -5.01 12.46 9.64
CA TYR A 130 -5.18 13.44 8.58
C TYR A 130 -6.36 13.06 7.70
N ASN A 131 -7.02 14.07 7.15
CA ASN A 131 -8.05 13.84 6.15
C ASN A 131 -7.41 13.21 4.91
N GLY A 132 -7.83 12.00 4.54
CA GLY A 132 -7.13 11.23 3.50
C GLY A 132 -7.29 11.75 2.07
N SER A 133 -8.13 12.75 1.83
CA SER A 133 -8.22 13.41 0.51
C SER A 133 -7.42 14.70 0.41
N THR A 134 -7.21 15.38 1.54
CA THR A 134 -6.64 16.74 1.56
C THR A 134 -5.33 16.85 2.34
N GLY A 135 -4.98 15.85 3.15
CA GLY A 135 -3.81 15.86 4.02
C GLY A 135 -3.90 16.87 5.17
N SER A 136 -5.07 17.46 5.40
CA SER A 136 -5.31 18.38 6.51
C SER A 136 -5.28 17.63 7.84
N PHE A 137 -4.52 18.13 8.82
CA PHE A 137 -4.50 17.58 10.16
C PHE A 137 -5.90 17.62 10.79
N MET A 138 -6.29 16.51 11.42
CA MET A 138 -7.57 16.38 12.12
C MET A 138 -7.36 16.40 13.64
N ASP A 139 -6.64 15.42 14.15
CA ASP A 139 -6.37 15.25 15.58
C ASP A 139 -5.23 14.27 15.86
N VAL A 140 -4.86 14.18 17.14
CA VAL A 140 -4.08 13.07 17.70
C VAL A 140 -5.04 11.91 17.91
N TYR A 141 -4.93 10.87 17.08
CA TYR A 141 -5.83 9.71 17.12
C TYR A 141 -5.49 8.76 18.26
N LEU A 142 -4.20 8.59 18.54
CA LEU A 142 -3.74 7.74 19.63
C LEU A 142 -2.54 8.38 20.33
N SER A 143 -2.56 8.36 21.66
CA SER A 143 -1.45 8.72 22.54
C SER A 143 -1.31 7.67 23.66
N GLY A 144 -0.30 7.82 24.53
CA GLY A 144 -0.06 6.86 25.63
C GLY A 144 0.73 5.61 25.20
N ILE A 145 1.39 5.69 24.04
CA ILE A 145 2.33 4.71 23.49
C ILE A 145 3.75 5.28 23.52
N THR A 146 4.78 4.52 23.12
CA THR A 146 6.17 5.03 23.10
C THR A 146 6.91 4.58 21.85
N TYR A 147 7.47 5.53 21.09
CA TYR A 147 8.12 5.35 19.79
C TYR A 147 7.31 4.43 18.85
N PRO A 148 6.09 4.82 18.44
CA PRO A 148 5.33 4.06 17.48
C PRO A 148 6.09 3.91 16.16
N ARG A 149 6.10 2.70 15.61
CA ARG A 149 6.67 2.36 14.30
C ARG A 149 5.54 1.91 13.37
N GLY A 150 5.42 0.61 13.13
CA GLY A 150 4.45 0.05 12.20
C GLY A 150 3.00 0.26 12.63
N LEU A 151 2.12 0.40 11.63
CA LEU A 151 0.68 0.58 11.78
C LEU A 151 -0.07 -0.39 10.87
N VAL A 152 -1.10 -1.05 11.39
CA VAL A 152 -2.03 -1.82 10.55
C VAL A 152 -3.43 -1.81 11.12
N PHE A 153 -4.44 -1.68 10.26
CA PHE A 153 -5.83 -1.91 10.67
C PHE A 153 -6.16 -3.40 10.56
N GLY A 154 -6.75 -3.95 11.63
CA GLY A 154 -7.31 -5.29 11.62
C GLY A 154 -8.68 -5.34 10.93
N ALA A 155 -9.17 -6.55 10.65
CA ALA A 155 -10.51 -6.77 10.10
C ALA A 155 -11.65 -6.31 11.05
N ASP A 156 -11.33 -6.04 12.31
CA ASP A 156 -12.23 -5.48 13.32
C ASP A 156 -12.21 -3.95 13.37
N ASN A 157 -11.57 -3.29 12.41
CA ASN A 157 -11.37 -1.85 12.31
C ASN A 157 -10.57 -1.22 13.47
N SER A 158 -9.89 -2.04 14.29
CA SER A 158 -8.96 -1.53 15.29
C SER A 158 -7.60 -1.24 14.66
N LEU A 159 -6.94 -0.19 15.14
CA LEU A 159 -5.56 0.11 14.80
C LEU A 159 -4.62 -0.70 15.70
N TYR A 160 -3.70 -1.43 15.09
CA TYR A 160 -2.62 -2.13 15.77
C TYR A 160 -1.31 -1.38 15.54
N VAL A 161 -0.54 -1.19 16.60
CA VAL A 161 0.67 -0.36 16.59
C VAL A 161 1.82 -1.09 17.24
N ALA A 162 2.91 -1.30 16.50
CA ALA A 162 4.18 -1.73 17.09
C ALA A 162 4.86 -0.54 17.76
N THR A 163 5.28 -0.73 19.00
CA THR A 163 5.92 0.31 19.80
C THR A 163 7.33 -0.12 20.17
N TRP A 164 8.30 0.61 19.60
CA TRP A 164 9.72 0.31 19.79
C TRP A 164 10.17 0.58 21.23
N GLY A 165 9.58 1.58 21.89
CA GLY A 165 10.05 2.06 23.19
C GLY A 165 9.72 1.15 24.37
N ASP A 166 8.75 0.24 24.21
CA ASP A 166 8.28 -0.62 25.29
C ASP A 166 8.04 -2.09 24.89
N ASP A 167 8.47 -2.46 23.68
CA ASP A 167 8.46 -3.82 23.14
C ASP A 167 7.07 -4.47 23.12
N ARG A 168 6.08 -3.74 22.60
CA ARG A 168 4.68 -4.19 22.53
C ARG A 168 4.07 -4.02 21.16
N VAL A 169 2.94 -4.70 20.99
CA VAL A 169 1.91 -4.29 20.03
C VAL A 169 0.69 -3.87 20.82
N TYR A 170 0.25 -2.64 20.59
CA TYR A 170 -1.00 -2.12 21.12
C TYR A 170 -2.13 -2.31 20.12
N LYS A 171 -3.36 -2.43 20.62
CA LYS A 171 -4.60 -2.39 19.85
C LYS A 171 -5.47 -1.25 20.36
N TYR A 172 -5.97 -0.44 19.43
CA TYR A 172 -6.84 0.69 19.70
C TYR A 172 -8.12 0.59 18.85
N ASP A 173 -9.27 0.48 19.51
CA ASP A 173 -10.57 0.33 18.86
C ASP A 173 -11.28 1.67 18.54
N GLY A 174 -10.56 2.79 18.66
CA GLY A 174 -11.13 4.15 18.58
C GLY A 174 -11.65 4.69 19.91
N SER A 175 -11.63 3.88 20.98
CA SER A 175 -12.04 4.28 22.33
C SER A 175 -11.08 3.81 23.42
N THR A 176 -10.60 2.56 23.32
CA THR A 176 -9.84 1.87 24.36
C THR A 176 -8.50 1.43 23.80
N LEU A 177 -7.43 1.78 24.51
CA LEU A 177 -6.09 1.28 24.25
C LEU A 177 -5.82 0.05 25.11
N SER A 178 -5.42 -1.05 24.48
CA SER A 178 -5.09 -2.31 25.15
C SER A 178 -3.77 -2.88 24.65
N SER A 179 -3.02 -3.56 25.52
CA SER A 179 -1.85 -4.32 25.11
C SER A 179 -2.33 -5.60 24.42
N PHE A 180 -2.01 -5.75 23.14
CA PHE A 180 -2.39 -6.91 22.34
C PHE A 180 -1.31 -8.00 22.37
N VAL A 181 -0.05 -7.60 22.16
CA VAL A 181 1.13 -8.43 22.41
C VAL A 181 1.97 -7.73 23.47
N SER A 182 2.18 -8.40 24.61
CA SER A 182 2.80 -7.80 25.79
C SER A 182 4.16 -8.40 26.17
N SER A 183 4.64 -9.40 25.45
CA SER A 183 5.90 -10.09 25.74
C SER A 183 6.46 -10.81 24.52
N GLY A 184 7.77 -11.11 24.55
CA GLY A 184 8.48 -11.84 23.49
C GLY A 184 9.01 -10.97 22.35
N LEU A 185 8.63 -9.69 22.32
CA LEU A 185 9.18 -8.71 21.38
C LEU A 185 10.45 -8.05 21.97
N ASN A 186 11.31 -7.58 21.08
CA ASN A 186 12.53 -6.83 21.32
C ASN A 186 12.73 -5.89 20.13
N ASN A 187 12.26 -4.66 20.30
CA ASN A 187 12.21 -3.57 19.34
C ASN A 187 11.44 -3.95 18.07
N PRO A 188 10.10 -4.11 18.16
CA PRO A 188 9.28 -4.38 17.00
C PRO A 188 9.24 -3.17 16.05
N ILE A 189 9.27 -3.41 14.73
CA ILE A 189 9.15 -2.37 13.70
C ILE A 189 7.83 -2.47 12.99
N GLU A 190 7.71 -3.35 11.99
CA GLU A 190 6.49 -3.51 11.21
C GLU A 190 5.64 -4.67 11.73
N LEU A 191 4.33 -4.57 11.49
CA LEU A 191 3.35 -5.60 11.74
C LEU A 191 2.36 -5.70 10.59
N ILE A 192 2.02 -6.92 10.17
CA ILE A 192 1.02 -7.16 9.12
C ILE A 192 0.14 -8.36 9.50
N PHE A 193 -1.12 -8.32 9.10
CA PHE A 193 -1.96 -9.51 9.11
C PHE A 193 -1.70 -10.33 7.85
N GLY A 194 -1.40 -11.61 8.03
CA GLY A 194 -1.23 -12.56 6.93
C GLY A 194 -2.57 -13.02 6.35
N PRO A 195 -2.55 -13.71 5.20
CA PRO A 195 -3.75 -14.28 4.57
C PRO A 195 -4.43 -15.36 5.41
N ASP A 196 -3.75 -15.86 6.44
CA ASP A 196 -4.27 -16.82 7.41
C ASP A 196 -4.89 -16.14 8.65
N GLY A 197 -5.00 -14.82 8.66
CA GLY A 197 -5.55 -14.02 9.75
C GLY A 197 -4.63 -13.87 10.95
N ASN A 198 -3.39 -14.36 10.91
CA ASN A 198 -2.44 -14.21 12.01
C ASN A 198 -1.63 -12.92 11.86
N LEU A 199 -1.15 -12.39 12.99
CA LEU A 199 -0.30 -11.21 13.03
C LEU A 199 1.18 -11.62 12.93
N TYR A 200 1.90 -11.01 12.00
CA TYR A 200 3.34 -11.18 11.81
C TYR A 200 4.05 -9.90 12.21
N VAL A 201 5.11 -9.99 13.01
CA VAL A 201 5.82 -8.82 13.53
C VAL A 201 7.31 -8.96 13.27
N SER A 202 7.90 -7.93 12.65
CA SER A 202 9.35 -7.77 12.52
C SER A 202 9.95 -7.47 13.88
N ASN A 203 10.64 -8.46 14.45
CA ASN A 203 11.25 -8.36 15.78
C ASN A 203 12.74 -8.02 15.63
N TYR A 204 13.04 -6.74 15.41
CA TYR A 204 14.32 -6.28 14.88
C TYR A 204 15.52 -6.79 15.68
N ASN A 205 15.58 -6.49 16.98
CA ASN A 205 16.68 -6.92 17.85
C ASN A 205 16.52 -8.36 18.34
N GLY A 206 15.33 -8.94 18.18
CA GLY A 206 15.12 -10.37 18.36
C GLY A 206 15.74 -11.22 17.24
N GLY A 207 16.00 -10.65 16.07
CA GLY A 207 16.55 -11.38 14.92
C GLY A 207 15.58 -12.43 14.38
N ASN A 208 14.28 -12.13 14.37
CA ASN A 208 13.26 -13.03 13.86
C ASN A 208 12.00 -12.28 13.42
N ILE A 209 11.16 -12.98 12.67
CA ILE A 209 9.76 -12.60 12.50
C ILE A 209 8.97 -13.51 13.44
N LEU A 210 8.16 -12.90 14.30
CA LEU A 210 7.27 -13.61 15.21
C LEU A 210 5.86 -13.67 14.62
N LYS A 211 5.15 -14.75 14.97
CA LYS A 211 3.76 -14.95 14.61
C LYS A 211 2.89 -14.99 15.86
N PHE A 212 1.75 -14.32 15.81
CA PHE A 212 0.76 -14.26 16.86
C PHE A 212 -0.62 -14.55 16.30
N ASN A 213 -1.49 -15.13 17.12
CA ASN A 213 -2.89 -15.29 16.77
C ASN A 213 -3.53 -13.90 16.59
N GLY A 214 -4.17 -13.66 15.45
CA GLY A 214 -4.67 -12.33 15.10
C GLY A 214 -5.88 -11.85 15.91
N ASP A 215 -6.61 -12.76 16.56
CA ASP A 215 -7.76 -12.41 17.40
C ASP A 215 -7.35 -12.11 18.84
N THR A 216 -6.35 -12.84 19.35
CA THR A 216 -6.02 -12.87 20.78
C THR A 216 -4.65 -12.30 21.13
N GLY A 217 -3.74 -12.15 20.16
CA GLY A 217 -2.36 -11.74 20.39
C GLY A 217 -1.50 -12.83 21.03
N ALA A 218 -2.02 -14.05 21.19
CA ALA A 218 -1.27 -15.16 21.75
C ALA A 218 -0.10 -15.54 20.83
N SER A 219 1.11 -15.68 21.41
CA SER A 219 2.30 -16.07 20.64
C SER A 219 2.16 -17.46 20.03
N MET A 220 2.47 -17.56 18.74
CA MET A 220 2.59 -18.82 17.99
C MET A 220 4.06 -19.18 17.74
N GLY A 221 5.00 -18.43 18.34
CA GLY A 221 6.43 -18.64 18.25
C GLY A 221 7.10 -17.91 17.08
N ILE A 222 8.37 -18.28 16.87
CA ILE A 222 9.19 -17.77 15.77
C ILE A 222 8.66 -18.34 14.47
N PHE A 223 8.26 -17.45 13.55
CA PHE A 223 7.88 -17.85 12.20
C PHE A 223 9.11 -18.16 11.37
N THR A 224 10.11 -17.26 11.39
CA THR A 224 11.40 -17.49 10.75
C THR A 224 12.49 -16.66 11.41
N ALA A 225 13.73 -17.18 11.37
CA ALA A 225 14.90 -16.45 11.85
C ALA A 225 15.46 -15.58 10.71
N ILE A 226 15.74 -14.32 11.01
CA ILE A 226 16.21 -13.33 10.05
C ILE A 226 16.90 -12.19 10.79
N ASN A 227 18.07 -11.76 10.33
CA ASN A 227 18.79 -10.68 11.00
C ASN A 227 18.11 -9.34 10.70
N ASN A 228 17.79 -8.59 11.75
CA ASN A 228 17.31 -7.21 11.69
C ASN A 228 16.18 -7.00 10.65
N PRO A 229 15.06 -7.74 10.77
CA PRO A 229 13.92 -7.54 9.90
C PRO A 229 13.30 -6.17 10.16
N ILE A 230 12.92 -5.50 9.08
CA ILE A 230 12.24 -4.21 9.13
C ILE A 230 10.91 -4.37 8.40
N GLY A 231 10.93 -4.31 7.08
CA GLY A 231 9.75 -4.30 6.23
C GLY A 231 9.15 -5.69 6.02
N LEU A 232 7.83 -5.84 6.02
CA LEU A 232 7.11 -7.10 5.74
C LEU A 232 6.00 -6.91 4.72
N ALA A 233 5.88 -7.84 3.76
CA ALA A 233 4.73 -7.90 2.87
C ALA A 233 4.45 -9.32 2.39
N PHE A 234 3.17 -9.70 2.35
CA PHE A 234 2.74 -10.91 1.64
C PHE A 234 2.49 -10.58 0.16
N GLY A 235 3.11 -11.36 -0.72
CA GLY A 235 2.82 -11.29 -2.15
C GLY A 235 1.61 -12.15 -2.53
N ASP A 236 1.02 -11.89 -3.70
CA ASP A 236 -0.11 -12.67 -4.24
C ASP A 236 0.23 -14.16 -4.49
N ASN A 237 1.53 -14.48 -4.57
CA ASN A 237 2.05 -15.84 -4.65
C ASN A 237 2.01 -16.59 -3.29
N GLY A 238 1.56 -15.93 -2.21
CA GLY A 238 1.49 -16.49 -0.86
C GLY A 238 2.83 -16.54 -0.14
N ASN A 239 3.88 -15.89 -0.65
CA ASN A 239 5.17 -15.79 0.03
C ASN A 239 5.24 -14.54 0.92
N LEU A 240 6.00 -14.63 2.00
CA LEU A 240 6.35 -13.50 2.85
C LEU A 240 7.68 -12.92 2.37
N TYR A 241 7.70 -11.64 2.08
CA TYR A 241 8.87 -10.85 1.74
C TYR A 241 9.29 -10.06 2.98
N ALA A 242 10.58 -9.97 3.23
CA ALA A 242 11.12 -9.27 4.39
C ALA A 242 12.36 -8.45 4.00
N ALA A 243 12.33 -7.14 4.23
CA ALA A 243 13.48 -6.27 4.11
C ALA A 243 14.40 -6.41 5.34
N THR A 244 15.72 -6.36 5.10
CA THR A 244 16.74 -6.52 6.14
C THR A 244 17.79 -5.42 6.06
N GLN A 245 18.09 -4.77 7.18
CA GLN A 245 18.95 -3.59 7.21
C GLN A 245 20.43 -3.88 6.90
N GLU A 246 20.97 -4.99 7.41
CA GLU A 246 22.41 -5.26 7.37
C GLU A 246 22.86 -6.10 6.17
N GLN A 247 21.92 -6.63 5.39
CA GLN A 247 22.23 -7.49 4.24
C GLN A 247 21.83 -6.85 2.92
N ASP A 248 21.30 -5.62 2.96
CA ASP A 248 20.76 -4.89 1.80
C ASP A 248 19.99 -5.85 0.90
N ALA A 249 19.07 -6.59 1.51
CA ALA A 249 18.40 -7.72 0.89
C ALA A 249 16.93 -7.76 1.25
N ILE A 250 16.14 -8.20 0.29
CA ILE A 250 14.75 -8.61 0.50
C ILE A 250 14.73 -10.13 0.46
N LYS A 251 14.46 -10.75 1.60
CA LYS A 251 14.38 -12.21 1.73
C LYS A 251 12.96 -12.68 1.50
N ILE A 252 12.83 -13.82 0.84
CA ILE A 252 11.55 -14.44 0.49
C ILE A 252 11.42 -15.74 1.26
N TYR A 253 10.28 -15.91 1.92
CA TYR A 253 9.93 -17.06 2.71
C TYR A 253 8.60 -17.62 2.24
N ASN A 254 8.42 -18.93 2.39
CA ASN A 254 7.12 -19.54 2.21
C ASN A 254 6.16 -18.98 3.28
N GLY A 255 5.06 -18.35 2.87
CA GLY A 255 4.16 -17.65 3.80
C GLY A 255 3.40 -18.55 4.77
N ASN A 256 3.32 -19.86 4.48
CA ASN A 256 2.70 -20.83 5.36
C ASN A 256 3.68 -21.41 6.39
N THR A 257 4.92 -21.69 5.98
CA THR A 257 5.88 -22.45 6.80
C THR A 257 7.03 -21.63 7.36
N GLY A 258 7.28 -20.43 6.84
CA GLY A 258 8.44 -19.61 7.20
C GLY A 258 9.76 -20.14 6.66
N ALA A 259 9.73 -21.17 5.81
CA ALA A 259 10.92 -21.71 5.16
C ALA A 259 11.49 -20.70 4.16
N TYR A 260 12.79 -20.44 4.25
CA TYR A 260 13.49 -19.57 3.31
C TYR A 260 13.43 -20.15 1.88
N ILE A 261 13.11 -19.30 0.91
CA ILE A 261 13.02 -19.65 -0.51
C ILE A 261 14.23 -19.08 -1.25
N SER A 262 14.38 -17.76 -1.23
CA SER A 262 15.41 -17.02 -1.95
C SER A 262 15.52 -15.59 -1.42
N SER A 263 16.38 -14.78 -2.03
CA SER A 263 16.39 -13.32 -1.86
C SER A 263 16.22 -12.66 -3.23
N LEU A 264 15.68 -11.45 -3.27
CA LEU A 264 15.72 -10.65 -4.48
C LEU A 264 17.17 -10.30 -4.82
N PRO A 265 17.57 -10.34 -6.09
CA PRO A 265 18.86 -9.80 -6.51
C PRO A 265 18.90 -8.33 -6.12
N THR A 266 19.84 -7.98 -5.24
CA THR A 266 20.07 -6.58 -4.90
C THR A 266 21.26 -6.09 -5.72
N GLY A 267 21.00 -5.08 -6.54
CA GLY A 267 22.07 -4.32 -7.18
C GLY A 267 22.60 -3.27 -6.21
N SER A 268 23.61 -2.51 -6.63
CA SER A 268 24.22 -1.41 -5.86
C SER A 268 23.25 -0.32 -5.42
N GLU A 269 22.01 -0.37 -5.90
CA GLU A 269 20.98 0.63 -5.70
C GLU A 269 20.21 0.44 -4.39
N LEU A 270 20.13 -0.79 -3.85
CA LEU A 270 19.48 -1.01 -2.57
C LEU A 270 20.47 -0.78 -1.43
N ASP A 271 20.25 0.30 -0.68
CA ASP A 271 21.04 0.62 0.50
C ASP A 271 20.09 0.98 1.67
N ASN A 272 20.15 0.19 2.74
CA ASN A 272 19.30 0.30 3.92
C ASN A 272 17.80 0.23 3.57
N PRO A 273 17.33 -0.94 3.07
CA PRO A 273 15.92 -1.15 2.76
C PRO A 273 15.08 -1.13 4.05
N HIS A 274 14.02 -0.33 4.07
CA HIS A 274 13.20 -0.16 5.26
C HIS A 274 11.82 -0.82 5.11
N TRP A 275 10.86 -0.16 4.47
CA TRP A 275 9.52 -0.69 4.23
C TRP A 275 9.38 -1.28 2.83
N ILE A 276 8.42 -2.19 2.66
CA ILE A 276 8.09 -2.82 1.38
C ILE A 276 6.59 -2.88 1.14
N LEU A 277 6.15 -2.75 -0.10
CA LEU A 277 4.73 -2.82 -0.48
C LEU A 277 4.54 -3.46 -1.86
N PHE A 278 3.59 -4.37 -1.98
CA PHE A 278 3.12 -4.85 -3.29
C PHE A 278 2.02 -3.94 -3.82
N ALA A 279 2.15 -3.51 -5.08
CA ALA A 279 1.06 -2.83 -5.79
C ALA A 279 1.12 -3.05 -7.30
N SER A 280 -0.05 -3.07 -7.92
CA SER A 280 -0.24 -3.15 -9.38
C SER A 280 -1.02 -1.92 -9.85
N PRO A 281 -0.44 -0.71 -9.82
CA PRO A 281 -1.15 0.48 -10.26
C PRO A 281 -1.54 0.30 -11.72
N SER A 282 -2.84 0.40 -12.00
CA SER A 282 -3.35 0.40 -13.37
C SER A 282 -3.16 1.80 -13.96
N GLU A 283 -2.80 1.87 -15.24
CA GLU A 283 -2.78 3.14 -15.97
C GLU A 283 -4.20 3.73 -15.90
N PRO A 284 -4.38 5.00 -15.48
CA PRO A 284 -5.70 5.62 -15.55
C PRO A 284 -6.14 5.55 -17.01
N GLU A 285 -7.33 4.98 -17.26
CA GLU A 285 -7.86 4.84 -18.61
C GLU A 285 -7.75 6.22 -19.29
N PRO A 286 -7.09 6.34 -20.46
CA PRO A 286 -7.04 7.62 -21.14
C PRO A 286 -8.48 8.06 -21.34
N ALA A 287 -8.83 9.24 -20.83
CA ALA A 287 -10.20 9.75 -20.82
C ALA A 287 -10.82 9.49 -22.20
N VAL A 288 -11.70 8.49 -22.29
CA VAL A 288 -12.38 8.19 -23.54
C VAL A 288 -13.17 9.46 -23.83
N PRO A 289 -12.85 10.21 -24.91
CA PRO A 289 -13.62 11.39 -25.24
C PRO A 289 -15.07 10.93 -25.37
N GLU A 290 -15.99 11.53 -24.62
CA GLU A 290 -17.39 11.10 -24.67
C GLU A 290 -17.80 10.94 -26.13
N PRO A 291 -18.40 9.78 -26.51
CA PRO A 291 -18.82 9.60 -27.88
C PRO A 291 -19.79 10.73 -28.22
N LEU A 292 -19.43 11.54 -29.22
CA LEU A 292 -20.31 12.57 -29.75
C LEU A 292 -21.65 11.91 -30.05
N SER A 293 -22.67 12.26 -29.27
CA SER A 293 -24.04 11.79 -29.47
C SER A 293 -24.56 12.38 -30.76
N ILE A 294 -24.27 11.75 -31.90
CA ILE A 294 -24.88 12.08 -33.19
C ILE A 294 -26.26 11.41 -33.21
N LEU A 295 -27.29 12.20 -32.94
CA LEU A 295 -28.67 11.81 -33.19
C LEU A 295 -28.91 11.83 -34.71
N LEU A 296 -28.89 10.67 -35.36
CA LEU A 296 -29.37 10.52 -36.73
C LEU A 296 -30.90 10.43 -36.74
N VAL A 297 -31.56 11.54 -37.08
CA VAL A 297 -32.99 11.51 -37.46
C VAL A 297 -33.07 11.67 -38.98
N GLY A 298 -33.42 10.59 -39.68
CA GLY A 298 -33.67 10.60 -41.11
C GLY A 298 -35.07 10.08 -41.41
N THR A 299 -35.87 10.86 -42.13
CA THR A 299 -36.93 10.30 -42.99
C THR A 299 -36.36 10.20 -44.41
N SER A 300 -36.98 9.37 -45.25
CA SER A 300 -36.43 8.74 -46.46
C SER A 300 -35.89 9.63 -47.60
N SER A 301 -35.50 10.89 -47.37
CA SER A 301 -35.00 11.76 -48.45
C SER A 301 -33.98 12.84 -48.07
N ALA A 302 -33.49 12.98 -46.82
CA ALA A 302 -32.35 13.88 -46.54
C ALA A 302 -31.66 13.57 -45.19
N ILE A 303 -30.32 13.57 -45.18
CA ILE A 303 -29.49 13.57 -43.96
C ILE A 303 -29.11 15.04 -43.68
N CYS A 304 -29.46 15.56 -42.51
CA CYS A 304 -29.02 16.89 -42.06
C CYS A 304 -28.22 16.76 -40.76
N PHE A 305 -27.04 17.37 -40.70
CA PHE A 305 -26.19 17.40 -39.51
C PHE A 305 -26.56 18.61 -38.65
N ILE A 306 -27.11 18.40 -37.46
CA ILE A 306 -27.34 19.48 -36.49
C ILE A 306 -26.23 19.41 -35.43
N ARG A 307 -25.34 20.41 -35.42
CA ARG A 307 -24.40 20.66 -34.32
C ARG A 307 -25.17 21.23 -33.13
N LYS A 308 -25.18 20.53 -31.99
CA LYS A 308 -25.57 21.15 -30.72
C LYS A 308 -24.38 21.99 -30.22
N ARG A 309 -24.51 23.32 -30.21
CA ARG A 309 -23.58 24.17 -29.43
C ARG A 309 -23.96 23.99 -27.96
N VAL A 310 -23.01 23.54 -27.16
CA VAL A 310 -23.10 23.63 -25.70
C VAL A 310 -22.66 25.06 -25.33
N SER A 311 -23.54 25.81 -24.69
CA SER A 311 -23.20 27.05 -23.97
C SER A 311 -22.55 26.72 -22.65
#